data_AF-A0A7J8FFV2-F1
#
_entry.id   AF-A0A7J8FFV2-F1
#
_cell.length_a   1.000
_cell.length_b   1.000
_cell.length_c   1.000
_cell.angle_alpha   90.00
_cell.angle_beta   90.00
_cell.angle_gamma   90.00
#
_symmetry.space_group_name_H-M   'P 1'
#
loop_
_entity.id
_entity.type
_entity.pdbx_description
1 polymer ?
#
loop_
_entity_poly.entity_id
_entity_poly.type
_entity_poly.pdbx_seq_one_letter_code
_entity_poly.pdbx_strand_id
1 'polypeptide(L)'
;MVLEVGSLDAGGLRTLLRERAAQCLLLDCRSFFAFNAGHIAGSVNVRFSTIVRRRAKGAMGLEHIVPNAKRDGTLALAAGALCREARATQVFFLKGGYEAFSASCPELCSKQSTPMGLSLPLSTSVPDSAESGCSSCSTPLYDQGGPVEILPFLYLGSAYHASRKDMLDALGITALINVSANCPNHFEGHYQYKSIPVEDNHKADISSWFNEAIDFIDSIKNAGGRVFVHCQAGISRSATICLAYLMRTNRVKLDEAFEFVKQRRSIISPNFSFMGQLLQFESQVLAPHCSAEAGSPAMSVLDRGTSTTTVFNFPVSIPVHSTNSALSYLQSPITTSPSC
;
A
#
# COMPACT_ATOMS: atom_id res chain seq x y z
N MET A 1 35.91 9.53 13.66
CA MET A 1 36.20 9.04 12.28
C MET A 1 35.02 9.40 11.41
N VAL A 2 35.26 10.11 10.31
CA VAL A 2 34.33 10.14 9.18
C VAL A 2 34.69 8.92 8.34
N LEU A 3 33.77 7.98 8.19
CA LEU A 3 33.97 6.84 7.28
C LEU A 3 33.67 7.33 5.86
N GLU A 4 34.61 7.08 4.96
CA GLU A 4 34.55 7.52 3.58
C GLU A 4 33.58 6.64 2.78
N VAL A 5 32.68 7.27 2.04
CA VAL A 5 31.63 6.59 1.27
C VAL A 5 32.09 6.49 -0.18
N GLY A 6 32.33 5.27 -0.64
CA GLY A 6 32.73 5.02 -2.03
C GLY A 6 31.55 5.08 -3.01
N SER A 7 31.86 5.29 -4.28
CA SER A 7 30.95 4.93 -5.38
C SER A 7 31.46 3.66 -6.05
N LEU A 8 30.57 2.70 -6.30
CA LEU A 8 30.86 1.47 -7.02
C LEU A 8 30.01 1.44 -8.30
N ASP A 9 30.61 1.13 -9.44
CA ASP A 9 29.86 0.96 -10.68
C ASP A 9 29.31 -0.47 -10.81
N ALA A 10 28.58 -0.73 -11.91
CA ALA A 10 27.99 -2.04 -12.13
C ALA A 10 29.03 -3.15 -12.32
N GLY A 11 30.20 -2.83 -12.90
CA GLY A 11 31.30 -3.78 -13.08
C GLY A 11 31.91 -4.19 -11.75
N GLY A 12 32.22 -3.22 -10.89
CA GLY A 12 32.73 -3.45 -9.55
C GLY A 12 31.77 -4.23 -8.66
N LEU A 13 30.46 -3.90 -8.70
CA LEU A 13 29.45 -4.66 -7.94
C LEU A 13 29.31 -6.09 -8.46
N ARG A 14 29.35 -6.31 -9.79
CA ARG A 14 29.35 -7.66 -10.37
C ARG A 14 30.53 -8.49 -9.87
N THR A 15 31.73 -7.92 -9.81
CA THR A 15 32.92 -8.62 -9.30
C THR A 15 32.76 -8.97 -7.82
N LEU A 16 32.33 -8.04 -6.97
CA LEU A 16 32.08 -8.31 -5.54
C LEU A 16 31.03 -9.41 -5.34
N LEU A 17 29.91 -9.38 -6.08
CA LEU A 17 28.86 -10.39 -5.98
C LEU A 17 29.28 -11.77 -6.51
N ARG A 18 30.28 -11.86 -7.40
CA ARG A 18 30.81 -13.16 -7.87
C ARG A 18 31.90 -13.72 -6.97
N GLU A 19 32.77 -12.87 -6.43
CA GLU A 19 33.95 -13.31 -5.65
C GLU A 19 33.73 -13.32 -4.13
N ARG A 20 32.84 -12.46 -3.61
CA ARG A 20 32.73 -12.16 -2.17
C ARG A 20 31.29 -11.97 -1.68
N ALA A 21 30.30 -12.55 -2.34
CA ALA A 21 28.87 -12.40 -2.01
C ALA A 21 28.55 -12.50 -0.51
N ALA A 22 29.09 -13.51 0.18
CA ALA A 22 28.87 -13.75 1.61
C ALA A 22 29.44 -12.67 2.55
N GLN A 23 30.27 -11.75 2.03
CA GLN A 23 30.85 -10.61 2.76
C GLN A 23 30.16 -9.28 2.37
N CYS A 24 29.14 -9.32 1.52
CA CYS A 24 28.44 -8.13 1.01
C CYS A 24 26.97 -8.14 1.44
N LEU A 25 26.54 -7.10 2.17
CA LEU A 25 25.12 -6.82 2.40
C LEU A 25 24.65 -5.79 1.36
N LEU A 26 23.78 -6.21 0.44
CA LEU A 26 23.23 -5.34 -0.60
C LEU A 26 21.83 -4.86 -0.21
N LEU A 27 21.66 -3.55 -0.03
CA LEU A 27 20.39 -2.94 0.37
C LEU A 27 19.72 -2.27 -0.83
N ASP A 28 18.49 -2.68 -1.15
CA ASP A 28 17.68 -2.02 -2.18
C ASP A 28 16.69 -1.05 -1.54
N CYS A 29 16.88 0.22 -1.86
CA CYS A 29 16.16 1.33 -1.26
C CYS A 29 14.87 1.69 -2.04
N ARG A 30 14.59 1.06 -3.19
CA ARG A 30 13.43 1.41 -4.04
C ARG A 30 12.10 1.02 -3.37
N SER A 31 10.96 1.36 -3.99
CA SER A 31 9.66 0.93 -3.47
C SER A 31 9.55 -0.58 -3.43
N PHE A 32 8.73 -1.13 -2.53
CA PHE A 32 8.48 -2.57 -2.46
C PHE A 32 8.03 -3.10 -3.82
N PHE A 33 7.20 -2.34 -4.54
CA PHE A 33 6.76 -2.69 -5.89
C PHE A 33 7.88 -2.64 -6.94
N ALA A 34 8.79 -1.66 -6.89
CA ALA A 34 9.94 -1.60 -7.80
C ALA A 34 10.96 -2.72 -7.53
N PHE A 35 11.14 -3.11 -6.27
CA PHE A 35 11.94 -4.25 -5.85
C PHE A 35 11.36 -5.58 -6.35
N ASN A 36 10.05 -5.80 -6.20
CA ASN A 36 9.41 -7.03 -6.66
C ASN A 36 9.28 -7.12 -8.20
N ALA A 37 9.12 -5.98 -8.90
CA ALA A 37 9.20 -5.94 -10.37
C ALA A 37 10.57 -6.41 -10.87
N GLY A 38 11.64 -6.07 -10.15
CA GLY A 38 12.92 -6.76 -10.23
C GLY A 38 14.01 -6.11 -9.39
N HIS A 39 14.90 -6.91 -8.84
CA HIS A 39 15.98 -6.51 -7.91
C HIS A 39 17.27 -7.29 -8.20
N ILE A 40 18.40 -6.84 -7.64
CA ILE A 40 19.67 -7.58 -7.74
C ILE A 40 19.57 -8.80 -6.84
N ALA A 41 19.95 -9.98 -7.33
CA ALA A 41 19.85 -11.22 -6.57
C ALA A 41 20.60 -11.12 -5.22
N GLY A 42 19.92 -11.51 -4.14
CA GLY A 42 20.46 -11.41 -2.77
C GLY A 42 20.37 -10.02 -2.13
N SER A 43 19.76 -9.01 -2.76
CA SER A 43 19.50 -7.72 -2.10
C SER A 43 18.30 -7.78 -1.15
N VAL A 44 18.36 -6.95 -0.09
CA VAL A 44 17.30 -6.81 0.93
C VAL A 44 16.58 -5.48 0.74
N ASN A 45 15.25 -5.47 0.65
CA ASN A 45 14.47 -4.23 0.57
C ASN A 45 14.30 -3.59 1.95
N VAL A 46 14.61 -2.30 2.08
CA VAL A 46 14.70 -1.60 3.37
C VAL A 46 13.88 -0.29 3.39
N ARG A 47 12.62 -0.32 2.96
CA ARG A 47 11.81 0.90 2.82
C ARG A 47 11.09 1.30 4.13
N PHE A 48 11.13 2.60 4.46
CA PHE A 48 10.41 3.19 5.60
C PHE A 48 9.41 4.26 5.16
N SER A 49 8.22 4.25 5.76
CA SER A 49 7.14 5.21 5.49
C SER A 49 7.48 6.63 5.94
N THR A 50 6.82 7.60 5.29
CA THR A 50 7.10 9.04 5.47
C THR A 50 6.82 9.56 6.89
N ILE A 51 5.95 8.87 7.64
CA ILE A 51 5.58 9.20 9.03
C ILE A 51 6.67 8.85 10.04
N VAL A 52 7.35 7.72 9.89
CA VAL A 52 8.45 7.31 10.80
C VAL A 52 9.59 8.34 10.72
N ARG A 53 9.88 8.81 9.50
CA ARG A 53 10.85 9.88 9.20
C ARG A 53 10.54 11.21 9.91
N ARG A 54 9.27 11.55 10.12
CA ARG A 54 8.86 12.77 10.85
C ARG A 54 8.93 12.63 12.37
N ARG A 55 8.70 11.43 12.92
CA ARG A 55 8.64 11.21 14.38
C ARG A 55 10.02 11.02 15.03
N ALA A 56 11.01 10.51 14.29
CA ALA A 56 12.27 10.04 14.85
C ALA A 56 13.31 11.11 15.29
N LYS A 57 13.15 12.38 14.92
CA LYS A 57 14.01 13.54 15.32
C LYS A 57 15.54 13.30 15.39
N GLY A 58 16.09 12.39 14.58
CA GLY A 58 17.54 12.15 14.47
C GLY A 58 18.14 11.06 15.38
N ALA A 59 17.34 10.21 16.04
CA ALA A 59 17.84 9.12 16.88
C ALA A 59 17.18 7.77 16.51
N MET A 60 17.80 7.03 15.59
CA MET A 60 17.42 5.67 15.17
C MET A 60 18.69 4.87 14.81
N GLY A 61 18.70 3.56 15.09
CA GLY A 61 19.79 2.65 14.75
C GLY A 61 19.78 2.20 13.28
N LEU A 62 20.65 1.22 12.97
CA LEU A 62 20.85 0.69 11.61
C LEU A 62 19.59 0.10 10.95
N GLU A 63 18.61 -0.30 11.76
CA GLU A 63 17.36 -0.96 11.37
C GLU A 63 16.28 -0.06 10.75
N HIS A 64 16.58 1.21 10.43
CA HIS A 64 15.57 2.26 10.20
C HIS A 64 15.77 3.18 8.97
N ILE A 65 16.41 2.67 7.91
CA ILE A 65 16.90 3.43 6.73
C ILE A 65 16.46 2.69 5.45
N VAL A 66 15.79 3.24 4.40
CA VAL A 66 16.05 4.54 3.74
C VAL A 66 14.84 5.41 3.21
N PRO A 67 14.48 5.54 1.91
CA PRO A 67 14.75 6.83 1.19
C PRO A 67 13.54 7.62 0.64
N ASN A 68 13.79 8.76 -0.03
CA ASN A 68 13.58 8.89 -1.50
C ASN A 68 14.40 10.07 -2.08
N ALA A 69 14.63 10.09 -3.40
CA ALA A 69 15.69 10.85 -4.05
C ALA A 69 15.38 12.33 -4.39
N LYS A 70 16.02 13.25 -3.66
CA LYS A 70 16.70 14.44 -4.20
C LYS A 70 18.04 14.60 -3.45
N ARG A 71 19.07 15.12 -4.13
CA ARG A 71 20.48 15.29 -3.73
C ARG A 71 20.85 15.04 -2.25
N ASP A 72 21.83 14.15 -2.08
CA ASP A 72 22.83 14.06 -1.00
C ASP A 72 22.40 13.72 0.44
N GLY A 73 21.22 14.13 0.91
CA GLY A 73 20.84 13.89 2.33
C GLY A 73 20.55 12.41 2.68
N THR A 74 19.95 11.67 1.75
CA THR A 74 19.43 10.32 2.00
C THR A 74 20.53 9.25 2.04
N LEU A 75 21.51 9.36 1.14
CA LEU A 75 22.70 8.51 1.09
C LEU A 75 23.58 8.75 2.34
N ALA A 76 23.77 10.01 2.72
CA ALA A 76 24.61 10.39 3.86
C ALA A 76 24.08 9.87 5.22
N LEU A 77 22.76 9.75 5.39
CA LEU A 77 22.16 9.16 6.59
C LEU A 77 22.30 7.62 6.62
N ALA A 78 22.10 6.95 5.48
CA ALA A 78 22.31 5.51 5.36
C ALA A 78 23.76 5.12 5.67
N ALA A 79 24.70 5.84 5.05
CA ALA A 79 26.11 5.74 5.39
C ALA A 79 26.35 6.09 6.86
N GLY A 80 25.89 7.24 7.35
CA GLY A 80 26.17 7.72 8.71
C GLY A 80 25.79 6.74 9.83
N ALA A 81 24.73 5.96 9.67
CA ALA A 81 24.36 4.89 10.60
C ALA A 81 25.26 3.64 10.45
N LEU A 82 25.49 3.16 9.22
CA LEU A 82 26.48 2.10 8.93
C LEU A 82 27.84 2.45 9.51
N CYS A 83 28.25 3.71 9.41
CA CYS A 83 29.50 4.24 9.93
C CYS A 83 29.59 4.34 11.47
N ARG A 84 28.47 4.29 12.18
CA ARG A 84 28.44 4.30 13.66
C ARG A 84 28.60 2.91 14.25
N GLU A 85 27.95 1.91 13.66
CA GLU A 85 27.92 0.55 14.18
C GLU A 85 29.00 -0.35 13.53
N ALA A 86 29.26 -0.20 12.24
CA ALA A 86 30.15 -1.07 11.48
C ALA A 86 31.56 -0.45 11.30
N ARG A 87 32.34 -0.41 12.40
CA ARG A 87 33.69 0.21 12.45
C ARG A 87 34.75 -0.36 11.48
N ALA A 88 34.43 -1.44 10.75
CA ALA A 88 35.32 -2.10 9.78
C ALA A 88 34.67 -2.35 8.41
N THR A 89 33.46 -1.83 8.15
CA THR A 89 32.73 -2.10 6.90
C THR A 89 32.83 -0.93 5.93
N GLN A 90 33.17 -1.22 4.68
CA GLN A 90 33.20 -0.22 3.60
C GLN A 90 31.79 -0.04 3.03
N VAL A 91 31.35 1.21 2.87
CA VAL A 91 30.02 1.56 2.35
C VAL A 91 30.16 2.11 0.94
N PHE A 92 29.42 1.53 -0.01
CA PHE A 92 29.43 1.91 -1.41
C PHE A 92 28.03 2.25 -1.93
N PHE A 93 27.93 3.26 -2.80
CA PHE A 93 26.73 3.51 -3.59
C PHE A 93 26.87 3.04 -5.03
N LEU A 94 25.86 2.29 -5.50
CA LEU A 94 25.76 1.80 -6.87
C LEU A 94 25.50 2.97 -7.84
N LYS A 95 26.54 3.37 -8.58
CA LYS A 95 26.50 4.43 -9.57
C LYS A 95 25.58 4.02 -10.73
N GLY A 96 24.57 4.86 -11.01
CA GLY A 96 23.54 4.59 -12.02
C GLY A 96 22.34 3.77 -11.52
N GLY A 97 22.33 3.34 -10.24
CA GLY A 97 21.19 2.66 -9.64
C GLY A 97 20.95 1.24 -10.16
N TYR A 98 19.77 0.69 -9.84
CA TYR A 98 19.38 -0.64 -10.29
C TYR A 98 19.26 -0.71 -11.82
N GLU A 99 18.75 0.34 -12.43
CA GLU A 99 18.39 0.38 -13.85
C GLU A 99 19.65 0.18 -14.71
N ALA A 100 20.74 0.93 -14.44
CA ALA A 100 22.02 0.78 -15.14
C ALA A 100 22.70 -0.57 -14.86
N PHE A 101 22.60 -1.10 -13.63
CA PHE A 101 23.12 -2.43 -13.29
C PHE A 101 22.35 -3.53 -14.03
N SER A 102 21.02 -3.49 -14.03
CA SER A 102 20.16 -4.51 -14.64
C SER A 102 20.24 -4.55 -16.16
N ALA A 103 20.68 -3.47 -16.81
CA ALA A 103 21.01 -3.42 -18.22
C ALA A 103 22.40 -4.02 -18.52
N SER A 104 23.35 -3.89 -17.59
CA SER A 104 24.75 -4.29 -17.75
C SER A 104 25.04 -5.73 -17.28
N CYS A 105 24.28 -6.20 -16.27
CA CYS A 105 24.42 -7.48 -15.58
C CYS A 105 23.03 -8.14 -15.36
N PRO A 106 22.22 -8.36 -16.41
CA PRO A 106 20.87 -8.90 -16.26
C PRO A 106 20.84 -10.30 -15.64
N GLU A 107 21.93 -11.06 -15.73
CA GLU A 107 22.07 -12.39 -15.15
C GLU A 107 22.15 -12.40 -13.61
N LEU A 108 22.45 -11.25 -13.01
CA LEU A 108 22.47 -11.05 -11.55
C LEU A 108 21.19 -10.35 -11.04
N CYS A 109 20.16 -10.20 -11.88
CA CYS A 109 18.90 -9.59 -11.48
C CYS A 109 17.77 -10.63 -11.45
N SER A 110 17.14 -10.77 -10.29
CA SER A 110 15.84 -11.42 -10.16
C SER A 110 14.77 -10.48 -10.73
N LYS A 111 14.20 -10.84 -11.88
CA LYS A 111 12.98 -10.21 -12.41
C LYS A 111 11.84 -11.20 -12.22
N GLN A 112 10.70 -10.77 -11.68
CA GLN A 112 9.51 -11.60 -11.79
C GLN A 112 9.16 -11.72 -13.27
N SER A 113 8.90 -12.94 -13.73
CA SER A 113 8.39 -13.18 -15.07
C SER A 113 6.99 -12.57 -15.17
N THR A 114 6.90 -11.38 -15.75
CA THR A 114 5.67 -11.00 -16.44
C THR A 114 5.36 -12.10 -17.46
N PRO A 115 4.11 -12.59 -17.55
CA PRO A 115 3.72 -13.46 -18.64
C PRO A 115 4.09 -12.79 -19.96
N MET A 116 4.92 -13.44 -20.78
CA MET A 116 5.33 -12.88 -22.06
C MET A 116 4.11 -12.76 -22.97
N GLY A 117 3.83 -11.53 -23.40
CA GLY A 117 2.74 -11.21 -24.32
C GLY A 117 1.81 -10.13 -23.78
N LEU A 118 2.23 -8.87 -23.88
CA LEU A 118 1.40 -7.68 -24.10
C LEU A 118 2.32 -6.46 -24.36
N SER A 119 3.14 -6.55 -25.41
CA SER A 119 3.77 -5.35 -25.99
C SER A 119 2.72 -4.62 -26.84
N LEU A 120 1.90 -3.77 -26.21
CA LEU A 120 1.08 -2.81 -26.96
C LEU A 120 2.00 -1.72 -27.54
N PRO A 121 1.98 -1.47 -28.86
CA PRO A 121 2.67 -0.32 -29.41
C PRO A 121 1.97 0.97 -28.95
N LEU A 122 2.76 1.91 -28.42
CA LEU A 122 2.32 3.27 -28.14
C LEU A 122 2.19 4.03 -29.48
N SER A 123 1.07 3.82 -30.17
CA SER A 123 0.75 4.56 -31.40
C SER A 123 0.24 5.96 -31.06
N THR A 124 1.16 6.91 -30.93
CA THR A 124 0.83 8.34 -31.04
C THR A 124 0.47 8.67 -32.48
N SER A 125 -0.82 8.59 -32.81
CA SER A 125 -1.38 9.12 -34.05
C SER A 125 -2.66 9.89 -33.75
N VAL A 126 -2.53 11.21 -33.61
CA VAL A 126 -3.66 12.14 -33.69
C VAL A 126 -4.24 12.10 -35.11
N PRO A 127 -5.54 11.91 -35.28
CA PRO A 127 -6.25 12.28 -36.50
C PRO A 127 -6.88 13.66 -36.30
N ASP A 128 -6.33 14.68 -36.97
CA ASP A 128 -7.13 15.84 -37.36
C ASP A 128 -8.24 15.37 -38.30
N SER A 129 -9.51 15.55 -37.94
CA SER A 129 -10.64 15.55 -38.89
C SER A 129 -11.93 16.08 -38.25
N ALA A 130 -12.28 17.30 -38.67
CA ALA A 130 -13.61 17.86 -38.92
C ALA A 130 -14.82 17.47 -38.04
N GLU A 131 -15.55 18.50 -37.62
CA GLU A 131 -16.78 18.39 -36.83
C GLU A 131 -17.91 17.62 -37.53
N SER A 132 -18.64 16.82 -36.76
CA SER A 132 -20.05 16.55 -36.99
C SER A 132 -20.76 16.41 -35.64
N GLY A 133 -21.78 17.24 -35.39
CA GLY A 133 -22.31 17.44 -34.06
C GLY A 133 -23.24 16.32 -33.56
N CYS A 134 -23.04 15.89 -32.32
CA CYS A 134 -24.09 15.28 -31.51
C CYS A 134 -23.94 15.73 -30.05
N SER A 135 -24.91 16.52 -29.56
CA SER A 135 -24.93 16.97 -28.18
C SER A 135 -25.50 15.88 -27.25
N SER A 136 -24.87 15.74 -26.08
CA SER A 136 -25.28 14.95 -24.90
C SER A 136 -25.01 13.43 -24.89
N CYS A 137 -23.75 13.04 -24.60
CA CYS A 137 -23.44 12.00 -23.62
C CYS A 137 -21.96 12.05 -23.18
N SER A 138 -21.52 13.17 -22.62
CA SER A 138 -20.15 13.31 -22.09
C SER A 138 -19.92 12.32 -20.95
N THR A 139 -19.21 11.22 -21.21
CA THR A 139 -18.74 10.34 -20.13
C THR A 139 -17.91 11.17 -19.14
N PRO A 140 -18.11 10.99 -17.82
CA PRO A 140 -17.35 11.74 -16.83
C PRO A 140 -15.84 11.61 -17.06
N LEU A 141 -15.06 12.64 -16.71
CA LEU A 141 -13.62 12.65 -16.99
C LEU A 141 -12.86 11.46 -16.36
N TYR A 142 -13.44 10.84 -15.31
CA TYR A 142 -12.92 9.64 -14.65
C TYR A 142 -13.25 8.30 -15.33
N ASP A 143 -14.16 8.33 -16.31
CA ASP A 143 -14.58 7.23 -17.18
C ASP A 143 -13.98 7.36 -18.59
N GLN A 144 -13.12 8.35 -18.82
CA GLN A 144 -12.30 8.47 -20.03
C GLN A 144 -11.15 7.47 -19.96
N GLY A 145 -11.27 6.36 -20.68
CA GLY A 145 -10.32 5.25 -20.68
C GLY A 145 -11.01 3.91 -20.37
N GLY A 146 -10.31 3.05 -19.66
CA GLY A 146 -10.84 1.77 -19.16
C GLY A 146 -10.38 1.47 -17.73
N PRO A 147 -10.65 0.26 -17.21
CA PRO A 147 -10.08 -0.25 -15.97
C PRO A 147 -8.56 -0.07 -15.93
N VAL A 148 -8.05 0.36 -14.77
CA VAL A 148 -6.59 0.44 -14.58
C VAL A 148 -6.07 -0.87 -13.98
N GLU A 149 -4.93 -1.34 -14.47
CA GLU A 149 -4.25 -2.51 -13.91
C GLU A 149 -3.51 -2.13 -12.62
N ILE A 150 -3.93 -2.68 -11.48
CA ILE A 150 -3.25 -2.54 -10.19
C ILE A 150 -2.16 -3.60 -10.07
N LEU A 151 -2.51 -4.85 -10.33
CA LEU A 151 -1.62 -6.00 -10.47
C LEU A 151 -2.06 -6.80 -11.72
N PRO A 152 -1.26 -7.74 -12.27
CA PRO A 152 -1.60 -8.49 -13.49
C PRO A 152 -2.93 -9.27 -13.46
N PHE A 153 -3.50 -9.47 -12.28
CA PHE A 153 -4.77 -10.14 -12.03
C PHE A 153 -5.81 -9.25 -11.32
N LEU A 154 -5.52 -7.97 -11.04
CA LEU A 154 -6.37 -7.07 -10.25
C LEU A 154 -6.51 -5.71 -10.94
N TYR A 155 -7.73 -5.41 -11.36
CA TYR A 155 -8.10 -4.17 -12.05
C TYR A 155 -9.07 -3.32 -11.23
N LEU A 156 -9.01 -2.00 -11.39
CA LEU A 156 -9.82 -1.01 -10.65
C LEU A 156 -10.58 -0.09 -11.60
N GLY A 157 -11.87 0.18 -11.32
CA GLY A 157 -12.67 1.10 -12.13
C GLY A 157 -14.05 1.44 -11.57
N SER A 158 -14.89 1.99 -12.45
CA SER A 158 -16.24 2.48 -12.20
C SER A 158 -17.32 1.51 -12.68
N ALA A 159 -18.58 1.81 -12.39
CA ALA A 159 -19.74 1.06 -12.89
C ALA A 159 -19.90 1.22 -14.41
N TYR A 160 -19.42 2.34 -15.00
CA TYR A 160 -19.36 2.48 -16.46
C TYR A 160 -18.43 1.45 -17.08
N HIS A 161 -17.23 1.23 -16.52
CA HIS A 161 -16.35 0.16 -17.02
C HIS A 161 -16.96 -1.25 -16.80
N ALA A 162 -17.73 -1.45 -15.71
CA ALA A 162 -18.40 -2.72 -15.43
C ALA A 162 -19.50 -3.08 -16.45
N SER A 163 -20.11 -2.10 -17.12
CA SER A 163 -21.14 -2.34 -18.14
C SER A 163 -20.57 -2.60 -19.54
N ARG A 164 -19.24 -2.55 -19.72
CA ARG A 164 -18.53 -2.72 -20.99
C ARG A 164 -17.97 -4.13 -21.16
N LYS A 165 -18.82 -5.08 -21.56
CA LYS A 165 -18.43 -6.48 -21.77
C LYS A 165 -17.23 -6.63 -22.73
N ASP A 166 -17.23 -5.85 -23.81
CA ASP A 166 -16.16 -5.78 -24.80
C ASP A 166 -14.80 -5.44 -24.16
N MET A 167 -14.79 -4.50 -23.23
CA MET A 167 -13.61 -4.05 -22.50
C MET A 167 -13.16 -5.06 -21.45
N LEU A 168 -14.10 -5.69 -20.73
CA LEU A 168 -13.82 -6.72 -19.73
C LEU A 168 -13.26 -8.01 -20.37
N ASP A 169 -13.86 -8.46 -21.50
CA ASP A 169 -13.37 -9.61 -22.27
C ASP A 169 -11.96 -9.35 -22.83
N ALA A 170 -11.71 -8.16 -23.40
CA ALA A 170 -10.40 -7.79 -23.95
C ALA A 170 -9.28 -7.74 -22.89
N LEU A 171 -9.62 -7.44 -21.63
CA LEU A 171 -8.71 -7.48 -20.49
C LEU A 171 -8.54 -8.88 -19.88
N GLY A 172 -9.30 -9.88 -20.35
CA GLY A 172 -9.31 -11.23 -19.80
C GLY A 172 -9.91 -11.32 -18.39
N ILE A 173 -10.86 -10.44 -18.05
CA ILE A 173 -11.54 -10.47 -16.75
C ILE A 173 -12.38 -11.74 -16.64
N THR A 174 -12.24 -12.46 -15.53
CA THR A 174 -13.00 -13.69 -15.22
C THR A 174 -13.95 -13.50 -14.05
N ALA A 175 -13.73 -12.46 -13.22
CA ALA A 175 -14.54 -12.17 -12.05
C ALA A 175 -14.64 -10.67 -11.74
N LEU A 176 -15.74 -10.26 -11.11
CA LEU A 176 -15.99 -8.89 -10.71
C LEU A 176 -16.34 -8.79 -9.21
N ILE A 177 -15.84 -7.74 -8.56
CA ILE A 177 -16.31 -7.33 -7.22
C ILE A 177 -17.04 -6.00 -7.37
N ASN A 178 -18.35 -6.00 -7.09
CA ASN A 178 -19.18 -4.82 -7.05
C ASN A 178 -19.28 -4.31 -5.60
N VAL A 179 -18.54 -3.24 -5.30
CA VAL A 179 -18.48 -2.59 -3.99
C VAL A 179 -19.49 -1.44 -3.93
N SER A 180 -20.76 -1.74 -4.19
CA SER A 180 -21.86 -0.78 -4.20
C SER A 180 -23.22 -1.43 -4.01
N ALA A 181 -24.08 -0.85 -3.16
CA ALA A 181 -25.48 -1.23 -3.06
C ALA A 181 -26.34 -0.69 -4.23
N ASN A 182 -25.87 0.34 -4.95
CA ASN A 182 -26.66 1.11 -5.92
C ASN A 182 -26.25 0.87 -7.38
N CYS A 183 -25.26 -0.01 -7.62
CA CYS A 183 -24.84 -0.39 -8.98
C CYS A 183 -25.34 -1.81 -9.26
N PRO A 184 -25.99 -2.09 -10.40
CA PRO A 184 -26.31 -3.46 -10.79
C PRO A 184 -25.05 -4.25 -11.14
N ASN A 185 -25.10 -5.56 -10.97
CA ASN A 185 -24.15 -6.46 -11.60
C ASN A 185 -24.53 -6.62 -13.08
N HIS A 186 -23.54 -6.71 -13.97
CA HIS A 186 -23.74 -6.87 -15.41
C HIS A 186 -23.14 -8.20 -15.86
N PHE A 187 -23.85 -8.95 -16.71
CA PHE A 187 -23.34 -10.21 -17.27
C PHE A 187 -23.02 -11.30 -16.22
N GLU A 188 -23.83 -11.43 -15.17
CA GLU A 188 -23.63 -12.41 -14.07
C GLU A 188 -23.57 -13.89 -14.51
N GLY A 189 -24.07 -14.22 -15.71
CA GLY A 189 -23.92 -15.55 -16.30
C GLY A 189 -22.60 -15.78 -17.05
N HIS A 190 -21.75 -14.76 -17.19
CA HIS A 190 -20.49 -14.81 -17.95
C HIS A 190 -19.25 -14.53 -17.06
N TYR A 191 -19.39 -13.77 -15.97
CA TYR A 191 -18.34 -13.53 -14.98
C TYR A 191 -18.73 -14.03 -13.59
N GLN A 192 -17.76 -14.51 -12.80
CA GLN A 192 -17.98 -14.80 -11.38
C GLN A 192 -18.13 -13.49 -10.59
N TYR A 193 -19.15 -13.38 -9.73
CA TYR A 193 -19.47 -12.13 -9.04
C TYR A 193 -19.32 -12.20 -7.52
N LYS A 194 -18.84 -11.09 -6.94
CA LYS A 194 -18.92 -10.79 -5.52
C LYS A 194 -19.58 -9.43 -5.30
N SER A 195 -20.74 -9.43 -4.64
CA SER A 195 -21.43 -8.19 -4.27
C SER A 195 -21.09 -7.81 -2.82
N ILE A 196 -20.60 -6.59 -2.63
CA ILE A 196 -20.31 -5.97 -1.34
C ILE A 196 -21.20 -4.71 -1.25
N PRO A 197 -22.42 -4.81 -0.66
CA PRO A 197 -23.43 -3.76 -0.73
C PRO A 197 -23.14 -2.61 0.25
N VAL A 198 -22.06 -1.87 -0.01
CA VAL A 198 -21.56 -0.79 0.84
C VAL A 198 -21.83 0.58 0.21
N GLU A 199 -22.38 1.51 0.99
CA GLU A 199 -22.57 2.92 0.61
C GLU A 199 -21.29 3.75 0.81
N ASP A 200 -21.12 4.83 0.04
CA ASP A 200 -19.94 5.70 0.12
C ASP A 200 -20.10 6.83 1.15
N ASN A 201 -20.36 6.44 2.40
CA ASN A 201 -20.63 7.41 3.47
C ASN A 201 -19.84 7.08 4.76
N HIS A 202 -19.79 8.04 5.69
CA HIS A 202 -18.97 7.94 6.90
C HIS A 202 -19.45 6.89 7.91
N LYS A 203 -20.69 6.43 7.83
CA LYS A 203 -21.32 5.43 8.72
C LYS A 203 -21.11 4.00 8.25
N ALA A 204 -20.73 3.81 6.98
CA ALA A 204 -20.56 2.47 6.43
C ALA A 204 -19.28 1.81 6.96
N ASP A 205 -19.40 0.56 7.41
CA ASP A 205 -18.27 -0.31 7.68
C ASP A 205 -17.95 -1.11 6.41
N ILE A 206 -16.80 -0.82 5.81
CA ILE A 206 -16.23 -1.56 4.68
C ILE A 206 -15.15 -2.54 5.16
N SER A 207 -14.65 -2.38 6.40
CA SER A 207 -13.55 -3.18 6.95
C SER A 207 -13.92 -4.63 7.24
N SER A 208 -15.16 -4.89 7.66
CA SER A 208 -15.71 -6.24 7.81
C SER A 208 -15.64 -7.07 6.52
N TRP A 209 -15.70 -6.42 5.35
CA TRP A 209 -15.61 -7.07 4.03
C TRP A 209 -14.18 -7.30 3.53
N PHE A 210 -13.15 -6.78 4.21
CA PHE A 210 -11.77 -6.84 3.69
C PHE A 210 -11.28 -8.26 3.50
N ASN A 211 -11.38 -9.13 4.51
CA ASN A 211 -10.90 -10.51 4.39
C ASN A 211 -11.66 -11.28 3.30
N GLU A 212 -12.98 -11.18 3.28
CA GLU A 212 -13.84 -11.86 2.30
C GLU A 212 -13.59 -11.40 0.85
N ALA A 213 -13.31 -10.10 0.65
CA ALA A 213 -12.88 -9.57 -0.65
C ALA A 213 -11.48 -10.05 -1.04
N ILE A 214 -10.56 -10.14 -0.09
CA ILE A 214 -9.18 -10.61 -0.32
C ILE A 214 -9.17 -12.09 -0.69
N ASP A 215 -9.90 -12.93 0.05
CA ASP A 215 -10.00 -14.37 -0.20
C ASP A 215 -10.63 -14.65 -1.57
N PHE A 216 -11.61 -13.84 -2.00
CA PHE A 216 -12.15 -13.90 -3.35
C PHE A 216 -11.12 -13.53 -4.42
N ILE A 217 -10.33 -12.47 -4.21
CA ILE A 217 -9.27 -12.07 -5.15
C ILE A 217 -8.20 -13.16 -5.27
N ASP A 218 -7.72 -13.70 -4.15
CA ASP A 218 -6.71 -14.75 -4.15
C ASP A 218 -7.25 -16.07 -4.74
N SER A 219 -8.52 -16.41 -4.52
CA SER A 219 -9.18 -17.56 -5.18
C SER A 219 -9.12 -17.46 -6.71
N ILE A 220 -9.55 -16.33 -7.27
CA ILE A 220 -9.57 -16.12 -8.74
C ILE A 220 -8.14 -16.08 -9.31
N LYS A 221 -7.22 -15.40 -8.63
CA LYS A 221 -5.79 -15.35 -8.98
C LYS A 221 -5.16 -16.74 -8.99
N ASN A 222 -5.44 -17.58 -7.99
CA ASN A 222 -4.91 -18.94 -7.89
C ASN A 222 -5.47 -19.86 -8.99
N ALA A 223 -6.67 -19.57 -9.50
CA ALA A 223 -7.24 -20.20 -10.69
C ALA A 223 -6.68 -19.63 -12.02
N GLY A 224 -5.72 -18.71 -11.98
CA GLY A 224 -5.15 -18.04 -13.17
C GLY A 224 -6.04 -16.96 -13.80
N GLY A 225 -7.14 -16.60 -13.13
CA GLY A 225 -8.09 -15.59 -13.59
C GLY A 225 -7.69 -14.16 -13.26
N ARG A 226 -8.57 -13.21 -13.62
CA ARG A 226 -8.39 -11.77 -13.37
C ARG A 226 -9.67 -11.17 -12.78
N VAL A 227 -9.50 -10.33 -11.77
CA VAL A 227 -10.56 -9.68 -11.01
C VAL A 227 -10.65 -8.21 -11.36
N PHE A 228 -11.86 -7.72 -11.63
CA PHE A 228 -12.14 -6.29 -11.74
C PHE A 228 -12.98 -5.81 -10.54
N VAL A 229 -12.41 -4.91 -9.74
CA VAL A 229 -13.04 -4.32 -8.55
C VAL A 229 -13.61 -2.95 -8.93
N HIS A 230 -14.92 -2.78 -8.77
CA HIS A 230 -15.60 -1.53 -9.09
C HIS A 230 -16.56 -1.06 -8.00
N CYS A 231 -16.91 0.21 -8.07
CA CYS A 231 -18.05 0.81 -7.37
C CYS A 231 -18.71 1.80 -8.34
N GLN A 232 -19.46 2.80 -7.89
CA GLN A 232 -20.06 3.79 -8.80
C GLN A 232 -19.02 4.51 -9.68
N ALA A 233 -18.07 5.24 -9.08
CA ALA A 233 -17.11 6.09 -9.81
C ALA A 233 -15.67 5.54 -9.85
N GLY A 234 -15.37 4.47 -9.12
CA GLY A 234 -14.00 3.95 -9.01
C GLY A 234 -13.04 4.88 -8.27
N ILE A 235 -13.54 5.63 -7.28
CA ILE A 235 -12.80 6.66 -6.52
C ILE A 235 -12.52 6.22 -5.09
N SER A 236 -13.54 5.76 -4.36
CA SER A 236 -13.48 5.52 -2.91
C SER A 236 -13.63 4.03 -2.55
N ARG A 237 -14.83 3.47 -2.61
CA ARG A 237 -15.12 2.06 -2.19
C ARG A 237 -14.22 1.00 -2.83
N SER A 238 -14.19 0.90 -4.17
CA SER A 238 -13.34 -0.09 -4.85
C SER A 238 -11.85 0.14 -4.66
N ALA A 239 -11.41 1.41 -4.62
CA ALA A 239 -10.04 1.74 -4.28
C ALA A 239 -9.67 1.26 -2.87
N THR A 240 -10.58 1.40 -1.90
CA THR A 240 -10.39 0.93 -0.51
C THR A 240 -10.15 -0.59 -0.46
N ILE A 241 -10.93 -1.39 -1.20
CA ILE A 241 -10.70 -2.85 -1.30
C ILE A 241 -9.32 -3.16 -1.91
N CYS A 242 -8.93 -2.47 -2.99
CA CYS A 242 -7.59 -2.66 -3.58
C CYS A 242 -6.47 -2.30 -2.60
N LEU A 243 -6.63 -1.25 -1.79
CA LEU A 243 -5.65 -0.85 -0.76
C LEU A 243 -5.55 -1.90 0.36
N ALA A 244 -6.68 -2.42 0.85
CA ALA A 244 -6.71 -3.51 1.82
C ALA A 244 -6.00 -4.76 1.27
N TYR A 245 -6.28 -5.15 0.02
CA TYR A 245 -5.61 -6.27 -0.63
C TYR A 245 -4.09 -6.12 -0.70
N LEU A 246 -3.60 -4.96 -1.14
CA LEU A 246 -2.17 -4.67 -1.20
C LEU A 246 -1.51 -4.73 0.19
N MET A 247 -2.11 -4.11 1.22
CA MET A 247 -1.52 -4.17 2.57
C MET A 247 -1.45 -5.60 3.11
N ARG A 248 -2.48 -6.43 2.90
CA ARG A 248 -2.50 -7.82 3.36
C ARG A 248 -1.49 -8.69 2.61
N THR A 249 -1.51 -8.68 1.28
CA THR A 249 -0.78 -9.65 0.44
C THR A 249 0.65 -9.22 0.14
N ASN A 250 0.90 -7.93 0.00
CA ASN A 250 2.24 -7.37 -0.24
C ASN A 250 2.94 -6.91 1.05
N ARG A 251 2.27 -6.96 2.21
CA ARG A 251 2.80 -6.50 3.53
C ARG A 251 3.33 -5.06 3.49
N VAL A 252 2.78 -4.23 2.61
CA VAL A 252 3.10 -2.80 2.49
C VAL A 252 2.23 -1.96 3.42
N LYS A 253 2.71 -0.76 3.76
CA LYS A 253 1.96 0.24 4.52
C LYS A 253 0.91 0.93 3.67
N LEU A 254 -0.08 1.53 4.33
CA LEU A 254 -1.17 2.26 3.68
C LEU A 254 -0.64 3.43 2.83
N ASP A 255 0.39 4.14 3.27
CA ASP A 255 0.97 5.24 2.48
C ASP A 255 1.62 4.74 1.18
N GLU A 256 2.29 3.59 1.20
CA GLU A 256 2.86 2.97 0.00
C GLU A 256 1.80 2.34 -0.92
N ALA A 257 0.79 1.66 -0.37
CA ALA A 257 -0.34 1.14 -1.13
C ALA A 257 -1.13 2.28 -1.81
N PHE A 258 -1.37 3.38 -1.09
CA PHE A 258 -2.09 4.54 -1.60
C PHE A 258 -1.38 5.17 -2.79
N GLU A 259 -0.09 5.49 -2.65
CA GLU A 259 0.71 6.06 -3.74
C GLU A 259 0.77 5.13 -4.97
N PHE A 260 0.90 3.82 -4.76
CA PHE A 260 0.95 2.83 -5.84
C PHE A 260 -0.34 2.78 -6.69
N VAL A 261 -1.51 2.86 -6.04
CA VAL A 261 -2.82 2.93 -6.72
C VAL A 261 -3.05 4.33 -7.31
N LYS A 262 -2.67 5.40 -6.60
CA LYS A 262 -2.79 6.80 -7.04
C LYS A 262 -2.03 7.07 -8.33
N GLN A 263 -0.85 6.47 -8.52
CA GLN A 263 -0.07 6.56 -9.76
C GLN A 263 -0.78 5.92 -10.97
N ARG A 264 -1.68 4.96 -10.75
CA ARG A 264 -2.44 4.28 -11.81
C ARG A 264 -3.80 4.93 -12.07
N ARG A 265 -4.49 5.37 -11.01
CA ARG A 265 -5.76 6.10 -11.08
C ARG A 265 -5.69 7.33 -10.18
N SER A 266 -5.20 8.43 -10.76
CA SER A 266 -4.91 9.71 -10.08
C SER A 266 -6.09 10.31 -9.31
N ILE A 267 -7.32 9.91 -9.64
CA ILE A 267 -8.54 10.38 -8.98
C ILE A 267 -8.87 9.65 -7.66
N ILE A 268 -8.20 8.53 -7.30
CA ILE A 268 -8.63 7.77 -6.12
C ILE A 268 -8.58 8.63 -4.84
N SER A 269 -9.63 8.50 -4.04
CA SER A 269 -9.86 9.24 -2.81
C SER A 269 -10.91 8.51 -1.97
N PRO A 270 -10.51 7.46 -1.23
CA PRO A 270 -11.34 6.88 -0.17
C PRO A 270 -11.89 7.98 0.76
N ASN A 271 -13.14 7.85 1.17
CA ASN A 271 -13.69 8.78 2.15
C ASN A 271 -12.95 8.67 3.50
N PHE A 272 -13.06 9.69 4.34
CA PHE A 272 -12.27 9.79 5.57
C PHE A 272 -12.53 8.64 6.58
N SER A 273 -13.75 8.10 6.62
CA SER A 273 -14.08 6.94 7.46
C SER A 273 -13.37 5.68 6.97
N PHE A 274 -13.37 5.44 5.65
CA PHE A 274 -12.63 4.33 5.05
C PHE A 274 -11.12 4.46 5.21
N MET A 275 -10.59 5.69 5.18
CA MET A 275 -9.17 5.93 5.48
C MET A 275 -8.82 5.56 6.94
N GLY A 276 -9.70 5.87 7.90
CA GLY A 276 -9.57 5.42 9.29
C GLY A 276 -9.64 3.90 9.45
N GLN A 277 -10.58 3.26 8.74
CA GLN A 277 -10.72 1.79 8.71
C GLN A 277 -9.50 1.10 8.07
N LEU A 278 -8.91 1.66 7.01
CA LEU A 278 -7.66 1.17 6.42
C LEU A 278 -6.47 1.32 7.38
N LEU A 279 -6.36 2.41 8.14
CA LEU A 279 -5.33 2.57 9.17
C LEU A 279 -5.47 1.53 10.30
N GLN A 280 -6.70 1.22 10.72
CA GLN A 280 -6.94 0.16 11.68
C GLN A 280 -6.54 -1.21 11.11
N PHE A 281 -6.88 -1.50 9.85
CA PHE A 281 -6.50 -2.74 9.17
C PHE A 281 -4.98 -2.88 8.97
N GLU A 282 -4.27 -1.79 8.61
CA GLU A 282 -2.80 -1.75 8.52
C GLU A 282 -2.17 -2.31 9.81
N SER A 283 -2.64 -1.84 10.97
CA SER A 283 -2.13 -2.28 12.27
C SER A 283 -2.34 -3.77 12.55
N GLN A 284 -3.39 -4.38 11.98
CA GLN A 284 -3.70 -5.80 12.14
C GLN A 284 -2.89 -6.69 11.19
N VAL A 285 -2.63 -6.24 9.96
CA VAL A 285 -1.95 -7.06 8.93
C VAL A 285 -0.42 -6.92 8.95
N LEU A 286 0.10 -5.83 9.51
CA LEU A 286 1.53 -5.56 9.66
C LEU A 286 2.05 -5.76 11.09
N ALA A 287 1.19 -6.19 12.03
CA ALA A 287 1.65 -6.61 13.34
C ALA A 287 2.70 -7.74 13.20
N PRO A 288 3.85 -7.67 13.88
CA PRO A 288 4.77 -8.80 13.91
C PRO A 288 4.06 -9.97 14.57
N HIS A 289 4.01 -11.12 13.88
CA HIS A 289 3.51 -12.35 14.47
C HIS A 289 4.45 -12.76 15.60
N CYS A 290 4.09 -12.47 16.85
CA CYS A 290 4.70 -13.14 17.99
C CYS A 290 4.37 -14.63 17.87
N SER A 291 5.36 -15.44 17.54
CA SER A 291 5.25 -16.90 17.54
C SER A 291 4.94 -17.38 18.96
N ALA A 292 3.65 -17.56 19.26
CA ALA A 292 3.18 -18.08 20.54
C ALA A 292 3.32 -19.61 20.62
N GLU A 293 4.53 -20.11 20.33
CA GLU A 293 4.99 -21.42 20.83
C GLU A 293 5.47 -21.22 22.26
N ALA A 294 4.52 -21.19 23.20
CA ALA A 294 4.75 -21.24 24.63
C ALA A 294 3.87 -22.35 25.20
N GLY A 295 4.49 -23.51 25.47
CA GLY A 295 3.79 -24.74 25.80
C GLY A 295 2.96 -24.67 27.08
N SER A 296 1.99 -25.58 27.18
CA SER A 296 1.18 -25.80 28.37
C SER A 296 2.04 -26.13 29.60
N PRO A 297 1.59 -25.71 30.78
CA PRO A 297 1.60 -26.56 31.96
C PRO A 297 0.16 -26.95 32.35
N ALA A 298 -0.04 -28.21 32.72
CA ALA A 298 -1.31 -28.73 33.21
C ALA A 298 -1.37 -28.71 34.76
N MET A 299 -2.60 -28.83 35.29
CA MET A 299 -2.98 -28.98 36.71
C MET A 299 -2.90 -27.68 37.56
N SER A 300 -3.81 -27.40 38.50
CA SER A 300 -4.77 -28.29 39.20
C SER A 300 -6.11 -27.62 39.60
N VAL A 301 -7.19 -28.41 39.44
CA VAL A 301 -8.50 -28.44 40.15
C VAL A 301 -8.76 -27.45 41.31
N LEU A 302 -9.89 -26.71 41.27
CA LEU A 302 -10.90 -26.67 42.36
C LEU A 302 -12.22 -25.93 42.00
N ASP A 303 -13.31 -26.72 41.97
CA ASP A 303 -14.76 -26.53 42.24
C ASP A 303 -15.62 -25.26 41.89
N ARG A 304 -16.89 -25.58 41.55
CA ARG A 304 -18.17 -24.82 41.64
C ARG A 304 -18.37 -23.41 41.05
N GLY A 305 -19.04 -23.39 39.89
CA GLY A 305 -20.49 -23.07 39.87
C GLY A 305 -20.97 -21.72 39.30
N THR A 306 -22.17 -21.78 38.71
CA THR A 306 -23.02 -20.66 38.22
C THR A 306 -22.74 -20.11 36.82
N SER A 307 -23.80 -20.04 36.00
CA SER A 307 -23.82 -19.57 34.62
C SER A 307 -23.64 -18.05 34.48
N THR A 308 -22.95 -17.58 33.44
CA THR A 308 -23.41 -16.43 32.62
C THR A 308 -22.61 -16.22 31.33
N THR A 309 -23.25 -15.59 30.35
CA THR A 309 -22.76 -15.25 29.01
C THR A 309 -21.63 -14.22 29.04
N THR A 310 -20.50 -14.47 28.37
CA THR A 310 -19.39 -13.49 28.28
C THR A 310 -19.52 -12.61 27.03
N VAL A 311 -20.05 -11.40 27.21
CA VAL A 311 -19.88 -10.30 26.26
C VAL A 311 -18.55 -9.61 26.57
N PHE A 312 -17.62 -9.54 25.62
CA PHE A 312 -16.37 -8.80 25.79
C PHE A 312 -16.60 -7.29 25.67
N ASN A 313 -16.67 -6.60 26.81
CA ASN A 313 -16.72 -5.15 26.89
C ASN A 313 -15.39 -4.64 27.47
N PHE A 314 -14.61 -3.89 26.70
CA PHE A 314 -13.33 -3.33 27.16
C PHE A 314 -13.55 -1.98 27.87
N PRO A 315 -13.14 -1.80 29.15
CA PRO A 315 -13.24 -0.52 29.83
C PRO A 315 -12.08 0.41 29.45
N VAL A 316 -12.41 1.62 29.01
CA VAL A 316 -11.45 2.74 28.95
C VAL A 316 -11.38 3.37 30.35
N SER A 317 -10.18 3.58 30.88
CA SER A 317 -9.96 4.33 32.13
C SER A 317 -8.91 5.41 31.92
N ILE A 318 -9.34 6.66 32.04
CA ILE A 318 -8.47 7.85 32.01
C ILE A 318 -8.20 8.26 33.46
N PRO A 319 -6.95 8.46 33.89
CA PRO A 319 -6.67 8.98 35.23
C PRO A 319 -6.97 10.48 35.30
N VAL A 320 -7.84 10.88 36.23
CA VAL A 320 -8.03 12.28 36.62
C VAL A 320 -7.27 12.49 37.93
N HIS A 321 -6.24 13.34 37.93
CA HIS A 321 -5.66 13.84 39.16
C HIS A 321 -6.36 15.13 39.59
N SER A 322 -6.82 15.18 40.84
CA SER A 322 -7.37 16.37 41.49
C SER A 322 -6.59 16.64 42.77
N THR A 323 -6.12 17.88 42.94
CA THR A 323 -5.64 18.40 44.23
C THR A 323 -6.15 19.83 44.40
N ASN A 324 -6.96 20.05 45.44
CA ASN A 324 -7.49 21.36 45.80
C ASN A 324 -6.40 22.25 46.43
N SER A 325 -6.47 23.56 46.15
CA SER A 325 -6.08 24.63 47.09
C SER A 325 -6.77 25.92 46.65
N ALA A 326 -7.41 26.62 47.59
CA ALA A 326 -8.31 27.74 47.31
C ALA A 326 -7.61 29.12 47.29
N LEU A 327 -8.23 30.13 46.67
CA LEU A 327 -8.57 31.42 47.31
C LEU A 327 -9.34 32.40 46.39
N SER A 328 -10.54 32.78 46.85
CA SER A 328 -11.23 34.09 46.76
C SER A 328 -11.14 35.05 45.55
N TYR A 329 -12.32 35.33 44.97
CA TYR A 329 -12.90 36.64 44.57
C TYR A 329 -12.10 37.66 43.71
N LEU A 330 -12.66 38.00 42.52
CA LEU A 330 -13.28 39.32 42.24
C LEU A 330 -14.09 39.33 40.92
N GLN A 331 -14.91 40.36 40.73
CA GLN A 331 -15.91 40.48 39.65
C GLN A 331 -15.39 41.05 38.32
N SER A 332 -16.21 40.87 37.27
CA SER A 332 -16.08 41.29 35.86
C SER A 332 -15.82 42.81 35.65
N PRO A 333 -15.48 43.25 34.42
CA PRO A 333 -16.56 43.54 33.47
C PRO A 333 -16.31 43.24 31.97
N ILE A 334 -17.45 43.26 31.27
CA ILE A 334 -17.71 43.25 29.83
C ILE A 334 -16.89 44.31 29.05
N THR A 335 -16.53 44.00 27.80
CA THR A 335 -16.44 45.03 26.74
C THR A 335 -16.82 44.44 25.37
N THR A 336 -17.40 45.27 24.51
CA THR A 336 -18.07 44.92 23.25
C THR A 336 -17.26 45.30 22.01
N SER A 337 -17.71 44.78 20.86
CA SER A 337 -17.29 45.08 19.48
C SER A 337 -17.17 46.58 19.12
N PRO A 338 -16.53 46.92 17.98
CA PRO A 338 -17.36 47.07 16.76
C PRO A 338 -16.75 46.48 15.47
N SER A 339 -17.62 46.30 14.47
CA SER A 339 -17.32 45.88 13.10
C SER A 339 -16.93 47.05 12.20
N CYS A 340 -16.22 46.74 11.10
CA CYS A 340 -16.45 47.28 9.75
C CYS A 340 -16.35 46.10 8.78
#